data_AF-A0A6J4WZ91-F1
#
_entry.id   AF-A0A6J4WZ91-F1
#
_cell.length_a   1.000
_cell.length_b   1.000
_cell.length_c   1.000
_cell.angle_alpha   90.00
_cell.angle_beta   90.00
_cell.angle_gamma   90.00
#
_symmetry.space_group_name_H-M   'P 1'
#
loop_
_entity.id
_entity.type
_entity.pdbx_description
1 polymer ?
#
loop_
_entity_poly.entity_id
_entity_poly.type
_entity_poly.pdbx_seq_one_letter_code
_entity_poly.pdbx_strand_id
1 'polypeptide(L)'
;PTELNRFNELYQRHLRLLKLQGKSDKTIDAYSRAVRRISEYFDCCPDQLTLEQRELFFAQLVESHSWSTVKVDRNGLQFFWKHVLKRDWQWVKIVKIPKVRSLPDILTISEVEQL
;
A
#
# COMPACT_ATOMS: atom_id res chain seq x y z
N PRO A 1 -27.00 -5.27 7.62
CA PRO A 1 -26.00 -4.20 7.85
C PRO A 1 -25.83 -3.38 6.56
N THR A 2 -25.85 -2.05 6.64
CA THR A 2 -25.43 -1.21 5.51
C THR A 2 -23.96 -1.45 5.21
N GLU A 3 -23.54 -1.24 3.97
CA GLU A 3 -22.16 -1.46 3.54
C GLU A 3 -21.14 -0.69 4.38
N LEU A 4 -21.48 0.55 4.74
CA LEU A 4 -20.71 1.39 5.66
C LEU A 4 -20.50 0.73 7.04
N ASN A 5 -21.52 0.10 7.60
CA ASN A 5 -21.40 -0.58 8.89
C ASN A 5 -20.45 -1.78 8.79
N ARG A 6 -20.56 -2.56 7.71
CA ARG A 6 -19.65 -3.68 7.46
C ARG A 6 -18.21 -3.19 7.28
N PHE A 7 -17.98 -2.11 6.53
CA PHE A 7 -16.67 -1.50 6.40
C PHE A 7 -16.11 -1.08 7.76
N ASN A 8 -16.90 -0.38 8.58
CA ASN A 8 -16.49 0.08 9.90
C ASN A 8 -16.12 -1.10 10.82
N GLU A 9 -16.90 -2.18 10.83
CA GLU A 9 -16.60 -3.38 11.60
C GLU A 9 -15.26 -4.01 11.21
N LEU A 10 -15.03 -4.18 9.90
CA LEU A 10 -13.79 -4.75 9.37
C LEU A 10 -12.60 -3.82 9.62
N TYR A 11 -12.78 -2.51 9.48
CA TYR A 11 -11.76 -1.50 9.74
C TYR A 11 -11.36 -1.48 11.22
N GLN A 12 -12.32 -1.49 12.14
CA GLN A 12 -12.04 -1.58 13.57
C GLN A 12 -11.34 -2.90 13.93
N ARG A 13 -11.74 -4.01 13.29
CA ARG A 13 -11.04 -5.29 13.44
C ARG A 13 -9.61 -5.23 12.91
N HIS A 14 -9.36 -4.56 11.79
CA HIS A 14 -8.04 -4.34 11.24
C HIS A 14 -7.12 -3.61 12.23
N LEU A 15 -7.58 -2.49 12.80
CA LEU A 15 -6.86 -1.72 13.80
C LEU A 15 -6.47 -2.57 15.02
N ARG A 16 -7.44 -3.33 15.56
CA ARG A 16 -7.19 -4.23 16.70
C ARG A 16 -6.13 -5.27 16.37
N LEU A 17 -6.19 -5.91 15.21
CA LEU A 17 -5.24 -6.96 14.82
C LEU A 17 -3.84 -6.40 14.58
N LEU A 18 -3.70 -5.19 14.02
CA LEU A 18 -2.40 -4.54 13.88
C LEU A 18 -1.77 -4.25 15.23
N LYS A 19 -2.56 -3.75 16.19
CA LYS A 19 -2.11 -3.50 17.56
C LYS A 19 -1.69 -4.80 18.26
N LEU A 20 -2.48 -5.87 18.11
CA LEU A 20 -2.18 -7.18 18.69
C LEU A 20 -0.91 -7.83 18.10
N GLN A 21 -0.55 -7.51 16.86
CA GLN A 21 0.73 -7.91 16.27
C GLN A 21 1.91 -6.99 16.63
N GLY A 22 1.72 -6.01 17.52
CA GLY A 22 2.78 -5.11 17.96
C GLY A 22 3.30 -4.18 16.85
N LYS A 23 2.47 -3.83 15.85
CA LYS A 23 2.86 -2.87 14.82
C LYS A 23 3.03 -1.48 15.44
N SER A 24 4.04 -0.72 14.98
CA SER A 24 4.24 0.67 15.39
C SER A 24 3.05 1.54 14.96
N ASP A 25 2.80 2.65 15.66
CA ASP A 25 1.71 3.58 15.32
C ASP A 25 1.80 4.08 13.87
N LYS A 26 3.02 4.37 13.39
CA LYS A 26 3.26 4.76 11.99
C LYS A 26 2.85 3.66 11.01
N THR A 27 3.11 2.40 11.35
CA THR A 27 2.69 1.25 10.52
C THR A 27 1.18 1.06 10.57
N ILE A 28 0.56 1.22 11.75
CA ILE A 28 -0.89 1.12 11.92
C ILE A 28 -1.58 2.16 11.04
N ASP A 29 -1.18 3.43 11.15
CA ASP A 29 -1.73 4.52 10.34
C ASP A 29 -1.57 4.25 8.83
N ALA A 30 -0.36 3.87 8.42
CA ALA A 30 -0.07 3.60 7.01
C ALA A 30 -0.88 2.43 6.43
N TYR A 31 -1.00 1.32 7.15
CA TYR A 31 -1.77 0.17 6.69
C TYR A 31 -3.28 0.47 6.67
N SER A 32 -3.76 1.21 7.67
CA SER A 32 -5.17 1.62 7.75
C SER A 32 -5.53 2.62 6.65
N ARG A 33 -4.59 3.49 6.24
CA ARG A 33 -4.76 4.37 5.09
C ARG A 33 -4.92 3.57 3.80
N ALA A 34 -4.16 2.48 3.61
CA ALA A 34 -4.28 1.63 2.43
C ALA A 34 -5.68 1.01 2.29
N VAL A 35 -6.25 0.53 3.40
CA VAL A 35 -7.61 -0.03 3.44
C VAL A 35 -8.67 1.02 3.09
N ARG A 36 -8.54 2.24 3.62
CA ARG A 36 -9.44 3.35 3.27
C ARG A 36 -9.33 3.72 1.80
N ARG A 37 -8.10 3.92 1.31
CA ARG A 37 -7.82 4.32 -0.07
C ARG A 37 -8.42 3.35 -1.10
N ILE A 38 -8.26 2.04 -0.92
CA ILE A 38 -8.83 1.08 -1.88
C ILE A 38 -10.36 1.02 -1.81
N SER A 39 -10.93 1.25 -0.63
CA SER A 39 -12.40 1.29 -0.46
C SER A 39 -12.99 2.53 -1.13
N GLU A 40 -12.37 3.69 -0.92
CA GLU A 40 -12.74 4.96 -1.55
C GLU A 40 -12.59 4.89 -3.08
N TYR A 41 -11.58 4.19 -3.59
CA TYR A 41 -11.35 4.05 -5.02
C TYR A 41 -12.46 3.28 -5.75
N PHE A 42 -13.04 2.25 -5.11
CA PHE A 42 -14.10 1.43 -5.71
C PHE A 42 -15.52 1.72 -5.18
N ASP A 43 -15.64 2.64 -4.22
CA ASP A 43 -16.86 2.90 -3.47
C ASP A 43 -17.52 1.62 -2.92
N CYS A 44 -16.69 0.69 -2.43
CA CYS A 44 -17.17 -0.59 -1.91
C CYS A 44 -16.29 -1.11 -0.78
N CYS A 45 -16.84 -2.04 -0.02
CA CYS A 45 -16.11 -2.69 1.06
C CYS A 45 -14.99 -3.60 0.51
N PRO A 46 -13.77 -3.60 1.09
CA PRO A 46 -12.64 -4.37 0.56
C PRO A 46 -12.85 -5.89 0.50
N ASP A 47 -13.81 -6.42 1.26
CA ASP A 47 -14.14 -7.84 1.30
C ASP A 47 -14.83 -8.36 0.02
N GLN A 48 -15.30 -7.44 -0.83
CA GLN A 48 -15.93 -7.74 -2.13
C GLN A 48 -14.99 -7.59 -3.33
N LEU A 49 -13.79 -7.03 -3.13
CA LEU A 49 -12.90 -6.74 -4.23
C LEU A 49 -12.36 -8.00 -4.91
N THR A 50 -12.49 -8.04 -6.24
CA THR A 50 -11.96 -9.13 -7.07
C THR A 50 -10.43 -9.02 -7.21
N LEU A 51 -9.82 -10.00 -7.89
CA LEU A 51 -8.41 -9.90 -8.22
C LEU A 51 -8.15 -8.82 -9.27
N GLU A 52 -9.01 -8.71 -10.29
CA GLU A 52 -8.87 -7.70 -11.35
C GLU A 52 -8.99 -6.28 -10.79
N GLN A 53 -9.92 -6.04 -9.86
CA GLN A 53 -10.05 -4.75 -9.20
C GLN A 53 -8.78 -4.39 -8.40
N ARG A 54 -8.21 -5.35 -7.67
CA ARG A 54 -6.94 -5.13 -6.96
C ARG A 54 -5.79 -4.83 -7.91
N GLU A 55 -5.73 -5.51 -9.05
CA GLU A 55 -4.75 -5.25 -10.12
C GLU A 55 -4.88 -3.82 -10.67
N LEU A 56 -6.11 -3.43 -11.04
CA LEU A 56 -6.40 -2.09 -11.55
C LEU A 56 -6.02 -0.99 -10.54
N PHE A 57 -6.34 -1.21 -9.26
CA PHE A 57 -5.96 -0.28 -8.19
C PHE A 57 -4.44 -0.09 -8.13
N PHE A 58 -3.66 -1.17 -8.16
CA PHE A 58 -2.20 -1.06 -8.11
C PHE A 58 -1.60 -0.48 -9.39
N ALA A 59 -2.20 -0.72 -10.56
CA ALA A 59 -1.80 -0.10 -11.83
C ALA A 59 -1.94 1.44 -11.74
N GLN A 60 -3.05 1.94 -11.21
CA GLN A 60 -3.25 3.38 -11.00
C GLN A 60 -2.38 3.94 -9.87
N LEU A 61 -2.14 3.17 -8.82
CA LEU A 61 -1.30 3.59 -7.70
C LEU A 61 0.17 3.75 -8.11
N VAL A 62 0.69 2.90 -9.02
CA VAL A 62 2.09 3.02 -9.48
C VAL A 62 2.32 4.22 -10.39
N GLU A 63 1.28 4.70 -11.09
CA GLU A 63 1.34 5.91 -11.91
C GLU A 63 1.34 7.18 -11.06
N SER A 64 0.56 7.18 -9.98
CA SER A 64 0.29 8.38 -9.17
C SER A 64 1.17 8.52 -7.92
N HIS A 65 1.75 7.43 -7.41
CA HIS A 65 2.47 7.43 -6.13
C HIS A 65 3.89 6.85 -6.22
N SER A 66 4.71 7.22 -5.23
CA SER A 66 6.05 6.65 -5.10
C SER A 66 6.02 5.15 -4.84
N TRP A 67 7.05 4.43 -5.30
CA TRP A 67 7.18 3.00 -5.03
C TRP A 67 7.21 2.65 -3.54
N SER A 68 7.65 3.56 -2.67
CA SER A 68 7.56 3.32 -1.23
C SER A 68 6.10 3.25 -0.78
N THR A 69 5.24 4.13 -1.30
CA THR A 69 3.80 4.12 -1.00
C THR A 69 3.13 2.85 -1.53
N VAL A 70 3.39 2.47 -2.78
CA VAL A 70 2.81 1.25 -3.37
C VAL A 70 3.16 0.01 -2.53
N LYS A 71 4.41 -0.10 -2.07
CA LYS A 71 4.84 -1.21 -1.20
C LYS A 71 4.12 -1.21 0.16
N VAL A 72 3.96 -0.04 0.76
CA VAL A 72 3.28 0.12 2.05
C VAL A 72 1.80 -0.25 1.92
N ASP A 73 1.12 0.26 0.89
CA ASP A 73 -0.27 -0.06 0.60
C ASP A 73 -0.48 -1.55 0.37
N ARG A 74 0.38 -2.15 -0.46
CA ARG A 74 0.42 -3.59 -0.68
C ARG A 74 0.49 -4.36 0.63
N ASN A 75 1.44 -4.03 1.49
CA ASN A 75 1.62 -4.77 2.74
C ASN A 75 0.43 -4.58 3.70
N GLY A 76 -0.16 -3.37 3.72
CA GLY A 76 -1.38 -3.09 4.48
C GLY A 76 -2.58 -3.90 4.01
N LEU A 77 -2.79 -3.97 2.70
CA LEU A 77 -3.86 -4.76 2.10
C LEU A 77 -3.60 -6.26 2.26
N GLN A 78 -2.37 -6.73 2.05
CA GLN A 78 -2.02 -8.13 2.31
C GLN A 78 -2.30 -8.53 3.77
N PHE A 79 -1.98 -7.66 4.74
CA PHE A 79 -2.32 -7.88 6.14
C PHE A 79 -3.84 -7.97 6.34
N PHE A 80 -4.60 -7.04 5.75
CA PHE A 80 -6.04 -7.01 5.87
C PHE A 80 -6.68 -8.31 5.36
N TRP A 81 -6.33 -8.77 4.16
CA TRP A 81 -6.86 -10.03 3.62
C TRP A 81 -6.50 -11.23 4.50
N LYS A 82 -5.22 -11.34 4.87
CA LYS A 82 -4.73 -12.48 5.64
C LYS A 82 -5.34 -12.56 7.03
N HIS A 83 -5.45 -11.45 7.75
CA HIS A 83 -5.77 -11.46 9.18
C HIS A 83 -7.21 -11.02 9.48
N VAL A 84 -7.76 -10.08 8.70
CA VAL A 84 -9.14 -9.61 8.88
C VAL A 84 -10.10 -10.53 8.13
N LEU A 85 -9.89 -10.72 6.83
CA LEU A 85 -10.76 -11.56 6.00
C LEU A 85 -10.49 -13.05 6.16
N LYS A 86 -9.33 -13.44 6.69
CA LYS A 86 -8.88 -14.84 6.77
C LYS A 86 -8.86 -15.52 5.40
N ARG A 87 -8.46 -14.77 4.37
CA ARG A 87 -8.34 -15.25 2.98
C ARG A 87 -6.89 -15.20 2.54
N ASP A 88 -6.51 -16.13 1.68
CA ASP A 88 -5.20 -16.09 1.07
C ASP A 88 -5.07 -14.88 0.15
N TRP A 89 -3.93 -14.21 0.27
CA TRP A 89 -3.59 -13.10 -0.60
C TRP A 89 -3.05 -13.64 -1.92
N GLN A 90 -3.92 -13.70 -2.93
CA GLN A 90 -3.50 -13.96 -4.30
C GLN A 90 -2.75 -12.76 -4.87
N TRP A 91 -1.50 -12.98 -5.25
CA TRP A 91 -0.54 -11.96 -5.63
C TRP A 91 -0.57 -11.71 -7.15
N VAL A 92 -0.77 -10.45 -7.53
CA VAL A 92 -0.42 -9.95 -8.87
C VAL A 92 1.07 -9.65 -8.87
N LYS A 93 1.88 -10.22 -9.77
CA LYS A 93 3.33 -9.92 -9.84
C LYS A 93 3.57 -8.47 -10.26
N ILE A 94 3.57 -7.53 -9.31
CA ILE A 94 3.90 -6.13 -9.57
C ILE A 94 5.43 -5.99 -9.59
N VAL A 95 6.00 -5.93 -10.80
CA VAL A 95 7.45 -5.75 -11.00
C VAL A 95 7.73 -4.27 -11.16
N LYS A 96 8.59 -3.72 -10.30
CA LYS A 96 9.19 -2.42 -10.55
C LYS A 96 10.12 -2.56 -11.75
N ILE A 97 9.82 -1.87 -12.85
CA ILE A 97 10.82 -1.67 -13.90
C ILE A 97 12.03 -0.99 -13.25
N PRO A 98 13.24 -1.58 -13.29
CA PRO A 98 14.42 -0.95 -12.72
C PRO A 98 14.59 0.40 -13.41
N LYS A 99 14.48 1.49 -12.64
CA LYS A 99 14.91 2.80 -13.12
C LYS A 99 16.40 2.68 -13.37
N VAL A 100 16.81 2.67 -14.63
CA VAL A 100 18.21 2.83 -15.02
C VAL A 100 18.67 4.14 -14.38
N ARG A 101 19.41 4.04 -13.28
CA ARG A 101 20.14 5.19 -12.76
C ARG A 101 21.32 5.33 -13.71
N SER A 102 21.33 6.33 -14.59
CA SER A 102 22.63 6.79 -15.05
C SER A 102 23.37 7.23 -13.79
N LEU A 103 24.61 6.75 -13.65
CA LEU A 103 25.47 7.21 -12.57
C LEU A 103 25.52 8.75 -12.65
N PRO A 104 25.41 9.48 -11.53
CA PRO A 104 25.67 10.91 -11.56
C PRO A 104 27.09 11.09 -12.09
N ASP A 105 27.23 11.96 -13.08
CA ASP A 105 28.54 12.38 -13.58
C ASP A 105 29.32 12.87 -12.36
N ILE A 106 30.47 12.24 -12.13
CA ILE A 106 31.30 12.53 -10.98
C ILE A 106 31.71 13.99 -11.16
N LEU A 107 31.32 14.88 -10.24
CA LEU A 107 31.92 16.20 -10.12
C LEU A 107 33.42 15.97 -9.99
N THR A 108 34.14 16.20 -11.09
CA THR A 108 35.59 16.23 -11.10
C THR A 108 36.03 17.30 -10.11
N ILE A 109 37.14 17.04 -9.42
CA ILE A 109 37.73 17.86 -8.35
C ILE A 109 38.16 19.28 -8.82
N SER A 110 37.72 19.75 -9.99
CA SER A 110 38.19 20.97 -10.63
C SER A 110 37.50 22.26 -10.18
N GLU A 111 36.52 22.22 -9.27
CA GLU A 111 35.80 23.43 -8.79
C GLU A 111 36.22 23.90 -7.38
N VAL A 112 37.44 23.58 -6.92
CA VAL A 112 37.96 24.02 -5.60
C VAL A 112 39.12 25.01 -5.71
N GLU A 113 39.12 25.91 -6.69
CA GLU A 113 40.01 27.07 -6.68
C GLU A 113 39.25 28.34 -7.09
N GLN A 114 38.49 28.93 -6.16
CA GLN A 114 38.35 30.39 -5.97
C GLN A 114 37.75 30.66 -4.58
N LEU A 115 38.61 30.65 -3.56
CA LEU A 115 38.44 31.38 -2.30
C LEU A 115 39.66 32.27 -2.09
#